data_AF-A0A1V0TRB8-F1
#
_entry.id   AF-A0A1V0TRB8-F1
#
_cell.length_a   1.000
_cell.length_b   1.000
_cell.length_c   1.000
_cell.angle_alpha   90.00
_cell.angle_beta   90.00
_cell.angle_gamma   90.00
#
_symmetry.space_group_name_H-M   'P 1'
#
loop_
_entity.id
_entity.type
_entity.pdbx_description
1 polymer ?
#
loop_
_entity_poly.entity_id
_entity_poly.type
_entity_poly.pdbx_seq_one_letter_code
_entity_poly.pdbx_strand_id
1 'polypeptide(L)'
;MAAQTPRIRIPIRGSRLRRPVAVALTALTAAALALPMLSACSAVDKARDCADTATAVVNAVDKLQQAAGNSLDDPKKAERALDDIDRNLKKVRDTTDDADLSAAIDRMNTGIRNARTSLKNAKAPDLKPITDAAGAMTKTCTPG
;
A
#
# COMPACT_ATOMS: atom_id res chain seq x y z
N MET A 1 4.73 -80.14 12.57
CA MET A 1 5.63 -80.39 11.42
C MET A 1 4.95 -79.83 10.17
N ALA A 2 5.74 -79.22 9.27
CA ALA A 2 5.39 -78.45 8.06
C ALA A 2 4.83 -77.01 8.30
N ALA A 3 5.23 -75.96 7.57
CA ALA A 3 6.37 -75.74 6.68
C ALA A 3 6.57 -74.22 6.48
N GLN A 4 7.80 -73.87 6.15
CA GLN A 4 8.39 -72.54 5.88
C GLN A 4 7.66 -71.73 4.78
N THR A 5 7.59 -70.41 4.94
CA THR A 5 7.61 -69.46 3.81
C THR A 5 8.52 -68.27 4.15
N PRO A 6 9.59 -68.00 3.38
CA PRO A 6 10.48 -66.87 3.60
C PRO A 6 10.01 -65.62 2.83
N ARG A 7 9.95 -64.46 3.51
CA ARG A 7 9.91 -63.16 2.82
C ARG A 7 11.30 -62.53 2.81
N ILE A 8 11.77 -62.24 1.62
CA ILE A 8 13.09 -61.70 1.30
C ILE A 8 12.98 -60.19 1.04
N ARG A 9 13.91 -59.45 1.65
CA ARG A 9 14.48 -58.11 1.37
C ARG A 9 13.55 -56.88 1.27
N ILE A 10 13.99 -55.80 1.90
CA ILE A 10 14.53 -54.60 1.21
C ILE A 10 15.61 -53.97 2.12
N PRO A 11 16.82 -53.66 1.61
CA PRO A 11 17.79 -52.83 2.30
C PRO A 11 17.58 -51.34 1.95
N ILE A 12 17.45 -50.48 2.95
CA ILE A 12 17.66 -49.03 2.78
C ILE A 12 18.82 -48.60 3.66
N ARG A 13 20.02 -48.72 3.10
CA ARG A 13 21.23 -48.07 3.58
C ARG A 13 21.48 -46.85 2.69
N GLY A 14 21.36 -45.66 3.26
CA GLY A 14 21.62 -44.42 2.52
C GLY A 14 21.60 -43.15 3.37
N SER A 15 21.73 -43.23 4.69
CA SER A 15 21.94 -42.05 5.52
C SER A 15 23.44 -41.77 5.57
N ARG A 16 23.88 -40.77 4.79
CA ARG A 16 24.95 -39.80 5.11
C ARG A 16 25.48 -39.21 3.81
N LEU A 17 24.92 -38.08 3.41
CA LEU A 17 25.70 -37.04 2.71
C LEU A 17 24.93 -35.72 2.75
N ARG A 18 25.54 -34.72 3.39
CA ARG A 18 25.49 -33.26 3.14
C ARG A 18 25.86 -32.59 4.46
N ARG A 19 27.16 -32.51 4.75
CA ARG A 19 28.14 -31.47 4.37
C ARG A 19 28.25 -30.42 5.49
N PRO A 20 29.48 -30.15 5.98
CA PRO A 20 29.72 -29.26 7.10
C PRO A 20 29.89 -27.81 6.64
N VAL A 21 29.65 -26.89 7.59
CA VAL A 21 30.28 -25.57 7.76
C VAL A 21 29.99 -24.50 6.71
N ALA A 22 29.34 -23.42 7.15
CA ALA A 22 29.93 -22.08 7.13
C ALA A 22 29.04 -21.12 7.95
N VAL A 23 29.53 -20.73 9.12
CA VAL A 23 29.04 -19.54 9.83
C VAL A 23 29.55 -18.35 9.03
N ALA A 24 28.67 -17.69 8.27
CA ALA A 24 28.96 -16.38 7.73
C ALA A 24 28.37 -15.35 8.69
N LEU A 25 29.23 -14.74 9.52
CA LEU A 25 28.92 -13.46 10.14
C LEU A 25 28.82 -12.43 9.02
N THR A 26 27.59 -12.13 8.58
CA THR A 26 27.35 -10.94 7.78
C THR A 26 27.49 -9.74 8.71
N ALA A 27 28.59 -9.00 8.56
CA ALA A 27 28.78 -7.72 9.21
C ALA A 27 27.57 -6.83 8.94
N LEU A 28 26.91 -6.35 9.99
CA LEU A 28 26.01 -5.21 9.88
C LEU A 28 26.88 -3.99 9.52
N THR A 29 27.04 -3.71 8.24
CA THR A 29 27.45 -2.39 7.80
C THR A 29 26.30 -1.44 8.12
N ALA A 30 26.33 -0.85 9.31
CA ALA A 30 25.59 0.38 9.59
C ALA A 30 26.16 1.45 8.65
N ALA A 31 25.50 1.68 7.52
CA ALA A 31 25.75 2.86 6.73
C ALA A 31 25.34 4.05 7.60
N ALA A 32 26.31 4.65 8.30
CA ALA A 32 26.16 5.95 8.89
C ALA A 32 25.95 6.92 7.73
N LEU A 33 24.69 7.23 7.44
CA LEU A 33 24.30 8.31 6.55
C LEU A 33 24.89 9.59 7.14
N ALA A 34 26.08 9.98 6.65
CA ALA A 34 26.62 11.31 6.82
C ALA A 34 25.78 12.27 5.97
N LEU A 35 24.52 12.45 6.36
CA LEU A 35 23.65 13.49 5.83
C LEU A 35 24.05 14.80 6.52
N PRO A 36 24.21 15.91 5.78
CA PRO A 36 24.42 17.21 6.39
C PRO A 36 23.20 17.49 7.29
N MET A 37 23.40 17.50 8.61
CA MET A 37 22.35 17.58 9.64
C MET A 37 21.59 18.92 9.65
N LEU A 38 21.78 19.76 8.64
CA LEU A 38 21.20 21.10 8.52
C LEU A 38 19.93 21.15 7.64
N SER A 39 19.64 20.09 6.86
CA SER A 39 18.40 19.95 6.06
C SER A 39 17.48 18.81 6.53
N ALA A 40 17.87 18.08 7.58
CA ALA A 40 17.14 16.91 8.08
C ALA A 40 15.77 17.26 8.67
N CYS A 41 15.61 18.43 9.29
CA CYS A 41 14.30 18.86 9.81
C CYS A 41 13.31 19.16 8.69
N SER A 42 13.70 19.90 7.64
CA SER A 42 12.80 20.21 6.53
C SER A 42 12.35 18.97 5.77
N ALA A 43 13.22 17.96 5.62
CA ALA A 43 12.83 16.69 5.01
C ALA A 43 11.90 15.87 5.90
N VAL A 44 12.13 15.86 7.23
CA VAL A 44 11.24 15.21 8.20
C VAL A 44 9.88 15.90 8.30
N ASP A 45 9.84 17.24 8.32
CA ASP A 45 8.59 18.02 8.30
C ASP A 45 7.80 17.72 7.03
N LYS A 46 8.46 17.70 5.87
CA LYS A 46 7.82 17.32 4.60
C LYS A 46 7.32 15.88 4.58
N ALA A 47 8.07 14.94 5.14
CA ALA A 47 7.63 13.55 5.28
C ALA A 47 6.42 13.43 6.23
N ARG A 48 6.41 14.18 7.35
CA ARG A 48 5.26 14.31 8.26
C ARG A 48 4.04 14.88 7.54
N ASP A 49 4.17 16.01 6.84
CA ASP A 49 3.09 16.63 6.07
C ASP A 49 2.52 15.68 5.00
N CYS A 50 3.39 14.92 4.31
CA CYS A 50 2.98 13.89 3.35
C CYS A 50 2.18 12.79 4.05
N ALA A 51 2.69 12.25 5.15
CA ALA A 51 2.04 11.18 5.90
C ALA A 51 0.70 11.59 6.53
N ASP A 52 0.63 12.77 7.13
CA ASP A 52 -0.60 13.32 7.72
C ASP A 52 -1.65 13.56 6.63
N THR A 53 -1.25 14.13 5.50
CA THR A 53 -2.19 14.37 4.40
C THR A 53 -2.60 13.09 3.68
N ALA A 54 -1.69 12.12 3.50
CA ALA A 54 -2.03 10.78 2.99
C ALA A 54 -3.03 10.07 3.92
N THR A 55 -2.85 10.18 5.23
CA THR A 55 -3.81 9.64 6.22
C THR A 55 -5.16 10.34 6.13
N ALA A 56 -5.18 11.67 5.97
CA ALA A 56 -6.42 12.41 5.75
C ALA A 56 -7.15 11.98 4.46
N VAL A 57 -6.40 11.65 3.39
CA VAL A 57 -6.95 11.08 2.16
C VAL A 57 -7.54 9.69 2.42
N VAL A 58 -6.82 8.78 3.10
CA VAL A 58 -7.33 7.43 3.46
C VAL A 58 -8.64 7.54 4.27
N ASN A 59 -8.68 8.39 5.30
CA ASN A 59 -9.88 8.61 6.10
C ASN A 59 -11.06 9.14 5.27
N ALA A 60 -10.79 10.00 4.28
CA ALA A 60 -11.82 10.50 3.36
C ALA A 60 -12.30 9.41 2.38
N VAL A 61 -11.41 8.51 1.95
CA VAL A 61 -11.76 7.32 1.15
C VAL A 61 -12.62 6.35 1.95
N ASP A 62 -12.33 6.10 3.23
CA ASP A 62 -13.18 5.26 4.09
C ASP A 62 -14.60 5.83 4.23
N LYS A 63 -14.71 7.16 4.44
CA LYS A 63 -16.01 7.85 4.46
C LYS A 63 -16.74 7.71 3.13
N LEU A 64 -16.03 7.78 2.01
CA LEU A 64 -16.60 7.55 0.69
C LEU A 64 -17.10 6.11 0.54
N GLN A 65 -16.34 5.10 0.99
CA GLN A 65 -16.77 3.70 0.94
C GLN A 65 -18.06 3.47 1.74
N GLN A 66 -18.16 4.06 2.93
CA GLN A 66 -19.38 4.01 3.73
C GLN A 66 -20.57 4.71 3.06
N ALA A 67 -20.33 5.87 2.43
CA ALA A 67 -21.37 6.61 1.72
C ALA A 67 -21.81 5.90 0.42
N ALA A 68 -20.88 5.25 -0.29
CA ALA A 68 -21.14 4.57 -1.54
C ALA A 68 -22.07 3.36 -1.39
N GLY A 69 -22.05 2.68 -0.23
CA GLY A 69 -22.99 1.61 0.09
C GLY A 69 -24.47 2.04 0.06
N ASN A 70 -24.74 3.34 0.22
CA ASN A 70 -26.08 3.93 0.17
C ASN A 70 -26.19 5.01 -0.93
N SER A 71 -25.32 4.98 -1.94
CA SER A 71 -25.24 6.09 -2.91
C SER A 71 -26.46 6.25 -3.81
N LEU A 72 -27.25 5.19 -3.98
CA LEU A 72 -28.49 5.26 -4.76
C LEU A 72 -29.60 5.97 -3.99
N ASP A 73 -29.57 5.95 -2.66
CA ASP A 73 -30.54 6.61 -1.78
C ASP A 73 -30.12 8.05 -1.43
N ASP A 74 -28.82 8.29 -1.23
CA ASP A 74 -28.28 9.63 -0.91
C ASP A 74 -26.94 9.90 -1.64
N PRO A 75 -26.99 10.22 -2.95
CA PRO A 75 -25.79 10.49 -3.73
C PRO A 75 -25.00 11.70 -3.22
N LYS A 76 -25.66 12.64 -2.53
CA LYS A 76 -25.01 13.86 -2.00
C LYS A 76 -23.98 13.54 -0.92
N LYS A 77 -24.15 12.47 -0.14
CA LYS A 77 -23.14 12.04 0.84
C LYS A 77 -21.85 11.57 0.16
N ALA A 78 -21.98 10.79 -0.91
CA ALA A 78 -20.83 10.33 -1.69
C ALA A 78 -20.14 11.52 -2.41
N GLU A 79 -20.92 12.46 -2.98
CA GLU A 79 -20.36 13.67 -3.58
C GLU A 79 -19.54 14.51 -2.60
N ARG A 80 -20.06 14.74 -1.38
CA ARG A 80 -19.31 15.46 -0.33
C ARG A 80 -18.01 14.77 0.04
N ALA A 81 -18.02 13.44 0.17
CA ALA A 81 -16.80 12.69 0.46
C ALA A 81 -15.77 12.80 -0.69
N LEU A 82 -16.23 12.75 -1.95
CA LEU A 82 -15.37 12.98 -3.12
C LEU A 82 -14.78 14.40 -3.15
N ASP A 83 -15.56 15.41 -2.76
CA ASP A 83 -15.10 16.78 -2.64
C ASP A 83 -14.05 16.95 -1.52
N ASP A 84 -14.22 16.25 -0.40
CA ASP A 84 -13.25 16.24 0.70
C ASP A 84 -11.91 15.64 0.26
N ILE A 85 -11.95 14.53 -0.49
CA ILE A 85 -10.74 13.92 -1.06
C ILE A 85 -10.06 14.92 -2.01
N ASP A 86 -10.78 15.52 -2.96
CA ASP A 86 -10.24 16.47 -3.94
C ASP A 86 -9.54 17.68 -3.26
N ARG A 87 -10.13 18.22 -2.19
CA ARG A 87 -9.51 19.30 -1.41
C ARG A 87 -8.23 18.87 -0.71
N ASN A 88 -8.17 17.65 -0.18
CA ASN A 88 -6.95 17.13 0.46
C ASN A 88 -5.85 16.85 -0.57
N LEU A 89 -6.19 16.31 -1.75
CA LEU A 89 -5.22 16.07 -2.83
C LEU A 89 -4.54 17.35 -3.32
N LYS A 90 -5.30 18.45 -3.43
CA LYS A 90 -4.73 19.76 -3.79
C LYS A 90 -3.65 20.18 -2.80
N LYS A 91 -3.88 19.98 -1.50
CA LYS A 91 -2.88 20.29 -0.46
C LYS A 91 -1.63 19.42 -0.58
N VAL A 92 -1.77 18.11 -0.84
CA VAL A 92 -0.62 17.21 -1.02
C VAL A 92 0.28 17.69 -2.14
N ARG A 93 -0.29 17.98 -3.31
CA ARG A 93 0.48 18.36 -4.50
C ARG A 93 1.34 19.60 -4.26
N ASP A 94 0.86 20.55 -3.47
CA ASP A 94 1.58 21.80 -3.20
C ASP A 94 2.72 21.61 -2.16
N THR A 95 2.81 20.44 -1.52
CA THR A 95 3.81 20.17 -0.48
C THR A 95 5.04 19.43 -0.97
N THR A 96 5.03 18.87 -2.19
CA THR A 96 6.05 17.91 -2.66
C THR A 96 6.20 17.93 -4.19
N ASP A 97 7.43 17.73 -4.67
CA ASP A 97 7.76 17.65 -6.11
C ASP A 97 7.98 16.20 -6.59
N ASP A 98 7.48 15.22 -5.83
CA ASP A 98 7.65 13.79 -6.15
C ASP A 98 6.78 13.35 -7.34
N ALA A 99 7.41 12.74 -8.34
CA ALA A 99 6.75 12.31 -9.57
C ALA A 99 5.80 11.11 -9.37
N ASP A 100 6.15 10.18 -8.47
CA ASP A 100 5.31 9.02 -8.17
C ASP A 100 4.06 9.45 -7.40
N LEU A 101 4.21 10.40 -6.47
CA LEU A 101 3.11 11.00 -5.74
C LEU A 101 2.19 11.80 -6.67
N SER A 102 2.77 12.58 -7.58
CA SER A 102 2.00 13.28 -8.63
C SER A 102 1.19 12.30 -9.48
N ALA A 103 1.80 11.20 -9.92
CA ALA A 103 1.11 10.15 -10.66
C ALA A 103 0.01 9.46 -9.82
N ALA A 104 0.20 9.27 -8.52
CA ALA A 104 -0.81 8.74 -7.63
C ALA A 104 -1.99 9.70 -7.46
N ILE A 105 -1.73 11.01 -7.30
CA ILE A 105 -2.75 12.07 -7.24
C ILE A 105 -3.57 12.11 -8.54
N ASP A 106 -2.94 11.97 -9.70
CA ASP A 106 -3.64 11.96 -10.99
C ASP A 106 -4.55 10.74 -11.18
N ARG A 107 -4.09 9.55 -10.74
CA ARG A 107 -4.94 8.35 -10.70
C ARG A 107 -6.12 8.55 -9.77
N MET A 108 -5.90 9.15 -8.59
CA MET A 108 -6.96 9.48 -7.65
C MET A 108 -7.99 10.43 -8.25
N ASN A 109 -7.54 11.53 -8.86
CA ASN A 109 -8.40 12.50 -9.54
C ASN A 109 -9.23 11.87 -10.66
N THR A 110 -8.64 10.91 -11.38
CA THR A 110 -9.35 10.14 -12.41
C THR A 110 -10.43 9.24 -11.80
N GLY A 111 -10.12 8.52 -10.71
CA GLY A 111 -11.09 7.75 -9.94
C GLY A 111 -12.26 8.59 -9.45
N ILE A 112 -11.97 9.78 -8.89
CA ILE A 112 -13.00 10.73 -8.43
C ILE A 112 -13.93 11.17 -9.56
N ARG A 113 -13.39 11.50 -10.74
CA ARG A 113 -14.21 11.88 -11.91
C ARG A 113 -15.11 10.73 -12.37
N ASN A 114 -14.59 9.51 -12.38
CA ASN A 114 -15.37 8.32 -12.74
C ASN A 114 -16.48 8.05 -11.72
N ALA A 115 -16.18 8.15 -10.42
CA ALA A 115 -17.16 8.01 -9.36
C ALA A 115 -18.28 9.07 -9.45
N ARG A 116 -17.93 10.35 -9.64
CA ARG A 116 -18.91 11.41 -9.89
C ARG A 116 -19.78 11.13 -11.12
N THR A 117 -19.19 10.57 -12.18
CA THR A 117 -19.92 10.18 -13.40
C THR A 117 -20.91 9.05 -13.12
N SER A 118 -20.51 8.03 -12.34
CA SER A 118 -21.44 6.97 -11.94
C SER A 118 -22.61 7.52 -11.12
N LEU A 119 -22.34 8.37 -10.13
CA LEU A 119 -23.37 9.00 -9.29
C LEU A 119 -24.38 9.81 -10.12
N LYS A 120 -23.89 10.63 -11.08
CA LYS A 120 -24.74 11.38 -12.01
C LYS A 120 -25.63 10.49 -12.89
N ASN A 121 -25.17 9.28 -13.18
CA ASN A 121 -25.92 8.29 -13.95
C ASN A 121 -26.77 7.36 -13.08
N ALA A 122 -26.98 7.68 -11.79
CA ALA A 122 -27.69 6.85 -10.82
C ALA A 122 -27.14 5.41 -10.74
N LYS A 123 -25.81 5.27 -10.82
CA LYS A 123 -25.08 4.01 -10.69
C LYS A 123 -24.19 4.05 -9.45
N ALA A 124 -24.03 2.89 -8.82
CA ALA A 124 -23.03 2.73 -7.77
C ALA A 124 -21.62 3.02 -8.35
N PRO A 125 -20.82 3.89 -7.72
CA PRO A 125 -19.47 4.19 -8.18
C PRO A 125 -18.53 3.00 -7.92
N ASP A 126 -17.61 2.74 -8.86
CA ASP A 126 -16.45 1.88 -8.60
C ASP A 126 -15.40 2.67 -7.83
N LEU A 127 -15.10 2.21 -6.62
CA LEU A 127 -14.14 2.85 -5.73
C LEU A 127 -12.75 2.23 -5.78
N LYS A 128 -12.56 1.11 -6.47
CA LYS A 128 -11.27 0.43 -6.54
C LYS A 128 -10.14 1.35 -7.03
N PRO A 129 -10.30 2.16 -8.10
CA PRO A 129 -9.26 3.08 -8.55
C PRO A 129 -8.88 4.13 -7.49
N ILE A 130 -9.83 4.54 -6.65
CA ILE A 130 -9.61 5.51 -5.57
C ILE A 130 -8.82 4.84 -4.44
N THR A 131 -9.24 3.65 -4.00
CA THR A 131 -8.54 2.90 -2.94
C THR A 131 -7.12 2.51 -3.35
N ASP A 132 -6.93 2.04 -4.58
CA ASP A 132 -5.60 1.67 -5.11
C ASP A 132 -4.66 2.89 -5.15
N ALA A 133 -5.17 4.06 -5.56
CA ALA A 133 -4.40 5.30 -5.55
C ALA A 133 -4.04 5.78 -4.13
N ALA A 134 -4.95 5.68 -3.16
CA ALA A 134 -4.65 6.00 -1.75
C ALA A 134 -3.53 5.11 -1.19
N GLY A 135 -3.54 3.83 -1.53
CA GLY A 135 -2.47 2.89 -1.17
C GLY A 135 -1.12 3.31 -1.77
N ALA A 136 -1.10 3.69 -3.04
CA ALA A 136 0.10 4.20 -3.70
C ALA A 136 0.63 5.48 -3.02
N MET A 137 -0.24 6.44 -2.72
CA MET A 137 0.13 7.68 -2.01
C MET A 137 0.76 7.39 -0.65
N THR A 138 0.14 6.51 0.15
CA THR A 138 0.66 6.12 1.48
C THR A 138 2.04 5.48 1.36
N LYS A 139 2.24 4.63 0.34
CA LYS A 139 3.53 3.99 0.08
C LYS A 139 4.63 4.99 -0.28
N THR A 140 4.31 6.02 -1.08
CA THR A 140 5.25 7.07 -1.45
C THR A 140 5.53 8.03 -0.28
N CYS A 141 4.53 8.31 0.56
CA CYS A 141 4.69 9.21 1.72
C CYS A 141 5.36 8.56 2.95
N THR A 142 5.57 7.24 2.97
CA THR A 142 6.22 6.56 4.09
C THR A 142 7.73 6.51 3.84
N PRO A 143 8.58 7.06 4.73
CA PRO A 143 10.01 6.81 4.65
C PRO A 143 10.25 5.31 4.87
N GLY A 144 10.86 4.67 3.87
CA GLY A 144 11.17 3.23 3.87
C GLY A 144 12.16 2.82 4.95
#